data_AF-A2F3P2-F1
#
_entry.id   AF-A2F3P2-F1
#
_cell.length_a   1.000
_cell.length_b   1.000
_cell.length_c   1.000
_cell.angle_alpha   90.00
_cell.angle_beta   90.00
_cell.angle_gamma   90.00
#
_symmetry.space_group_name_H-M   'P 1'
#
loop_
_entity.id
_entity.type
_entity.pdbx_description
1 polymer ?
#
loop_
_entity_poly.entity_id
_entity_poly.type
_entity_poly.pdbx_seq_one_letter_code
_entity_poly.pdbx_strand_id
1 'polypeptide(L)'
;MSQEDSTPATPAPATSAPAQDMMQIMTQMMQQQMQMMQQMQSQQQMHFSQSPKKAQELEAGLNVLRNDYKREQLTLRKDEEYDPIEAQEIKSSASTKTIQEEKDQDEYLTKSQRLFVLEFFTISALRSMHNWKGRTPIGSNKRDLLMTAVPLIKTKTQLIDFILSACPDEI
;
A
#
# COMPACT_ATOMS: atom_id res chain seq x y z
N MET A 1 81.41 -71.17 -17.26
CA MET A 1 80.92 -69.81 -17.57
C MET A 1 79.78 -69.53 -16.63
N SER A 2 79.95 -68.54 -15.76
CA SER A 2 79.02 -68.10 -14.72
C SER A 2 77.90 -67.21 -15.29
N GLN A 3 76.75 -67.20 -14.62
CA GLN A 3 75.71 -66.13 -14.53
C GLN A 3 74.59 -66.71 -13.62
N GLU A 4 74.54 -66.38 -12.32
CA GLU A 4 73.84 -65.23 -11.67
C GLU A 4 72.36 -65.15 -12.10
N ASP A 5 71.39 -65.61 -11.30
CA ASP A 5 70.82 -65.08 -10.03
C ASP A 5 69.53 -64.25 -10.27
N SER A 6 68.64 -64.31 -9.27
CA SER A 6 67.51 -63.42 -8.98
C SER A 6 66.11 -63.81 -9.50
N THR A 7 65.31 -64.28 -8.54
CA THR A 7 63.87 -64.54 -8.49
C THR A 7 62.99 -63.32 -8.87
N PRO A 8 61.78 -63.50 -9.43
CA PRO A 8 60.76 -62.46 -9.38
C PRO A 8 59.97 -62.56 -8.07
N ALA A 9 60.09 -61.53 -7.24
CA ALA A 9 59.28 -61.34 -6.06
C ALA A 9 57.80 -61.11 -6.44
N THR A 10 56.90 -61.83 -5.77
CA THR A 10 55.46 -61.61 -5.77
C THR A 10 55.13 -60.21 -5.24
N PRO A 11 54.31 -59.38 -5.92
CA PRO A 11 53.77 -58.19 -5.29
C PRO A 11 52.59 -58.60 -4.39
N ALA A 12 52.71 -58.30 -3.10
CA ALA A 12 51.59 -58.36 -2.15
C ALA A 12 50.56 -57.27 -2.50
N PRO A 13 49.24 -57.51 -2.35
CA PRO A 13 48.24 -56.48 -2.53
C PRO A 13 48.31 -55.50 -1.35
N ALA A 14 48.60 -54.23 -1.64
CA ALA A 14 48.50 -53.14 -0.69
C ALA A 14 47.01 -52.88 -0.35
N THR A 15 46.65 -53.07 0.90
CA THR A 15 45.33 -52.76 1.47
C THR A 15 45.24 -51.25 1.72
N SER A 16 44.62 -50.51 0.80
CA SER A 16 44.27 -49.10 1.00
C SER A 16 42.88 -48.77 0.45
N ALA A 17 41.86 -49.51 0.92
CA ALA A 17 40.48 -49.39 0.43
C ALA A 17 39.52 -48.45 1.21
N PRO A 18 39.68 -48.08 2.49
CA PRO A 18 38.57 -47.42 3.21
C PRO A 18 38.49 -45.90 3.03
N ALA A 19 39.57 -45.23 2.58
CA ALA A 19 39.60 -43.76 2.46
C ALA A 19 38.98 -43.24 1.15
N GLN A 20 39.03 -44.01 0.06
CA GLN A 20 38.47 -43.62 -1.23
C GLN A 20 36.94 -43.68 -1.24
N ASP A 21 36.35 -44.68 -0.57
CA ASP A 21 34.90 -44.82 -0.46
C ASP A 21 34.26 -43.67 0.34
N MET A 22 34.87 -43.24 1.46
CA MET A 22 34.34 -42.08 2.21
C MET A 22 34.38 -40.78 1.38
N MET A 23 35.43 -40.57 0.58
CA MET A 23 35.54 -39.40 -0.27
C MET A 23 34.53 -39.44 -1.43
N GLN A 24 34.27 -40.63 -2.00
CA GLN A 24 33.20 -40.80 -2.99
C GLN A 24 31.81 -40.53 -2.40
N ILE A 25 31.53 -41.04 -1.19
CA ILE A 25 30.25 -40.81 -0.50
C ILE A 25 30.05 -39.31 -0.25
N MET A 26 31.08 -38.60 0.22
CA MET A 26 31.01 -37.14 0.45
C MET A 26 30.79 -36.37 -0.86
N THR A 27 31.46 -36.77 -1.94
CA THR A 27 31.32 -36.14 -3.26
C THR A 27 29.92 -36.37 -3.84
N GLN A 28 29.37 -37.57 -3.66
CA GLN A 28 28.02 -37.92 -4.11
C GLN A 28 26.95 -37.12 -3.34
N MET A 29 27.11 -36.96 -2.04
CA MET A 29 26.18 -36.19 -1.21
C MET A 29 26.21 -34.70 -1.58
N MET A 30 27.40 -34.14 -1.86
CA MET A 30 27.54 -32.74 -2.30
C MET A 30 26.91 -32.53 -3.69
N GLN A 31 27.09 -33.48 -4.61
CA GLN A 31 26.48 -33.41 -5.94
C GLN A 31 24.94 -33.49 -5.88
N GLN A 32 24.40 -34.34 -5.00
CA GLN A 32 22.95 -34.44 -4.77
C GLN A 32 22.36 -33.15 -4.21
N GLN A 33 23.05 -32.50 -3.25
CA GLN A 33 22.63 -31.22 -2.70
C GLN A 33 22.62 -30.11 -3.77
N MET A 34 23.66 -30.07 -4.62
CA MET A 34 23.75 -29.08 -5.71
C MET A 34 22.62 -29.25 -6.73
N GLN A 35 22.26 -30.50 -7.05
CA GLN A 35 21.17 -30.79 -7.99
C GLN A 35 19.80 -30.36 -7.44
N MET A 36 19.58 -30.54 -6.14
CA MET A 36 18.34 -30.09 -5.48
C MET A 36 18.24 -28.55 -5.44
N MET A 37 19.36 -27.86 -5.19
CA MET A 37 19.42 -26.39 -5.20
C MET A 37 19.14 -25.81 -6.60
N GLN A 38 19.66 -26.45 -7.64
CA GLN A 38 19.41 -26.04 -9.03
C GLN A 38 17.93 -26.22 -9.43
N GLN A 39 17.27 -27.27 -8.93
CA GLN A 39 15.85 -27.51 -9.20
C GLN A 39 14.93 -26.53 -8.45
N MET A 40 15.31 -26.06 -7.26
CA MET A 40 14.58 -24.99 -6.56
C MET A 40 14.71 -23.63 -7.26
N GLN A 41 15.90 -23.32 -7.81
CA GLN A 41 16.15 -22.04 -8.45
C GLN A 41 15.39 -21.89 -9.78
N SER A 42 15.19 -22.98 -10.52
CA SER A 42 14.39 -22.97 -11.76
C SER A 42 12.88 -22.83 -11.51
N GLN A 43 12.37 -23.30 -10.37
CA GLN A 43 10.96 -23.14 -10.01
C GLN A 43 10.61 -21.70 -9.56
N GLN A 44 11.58 -20.96 -8.98
CA GLN A 44 11.37 -19.56 -8.57
C GLN A 44 11.29 -18.58 -9.75
N GLN A 45 11.90 -18.87 -10.91
CA GLN A 45 11.87 -17.96 -12.07
C GLN A 45 10.57 -18.00 -12.88
N MET A 46 9.69 -19.00 -12.69
CA MET A 46 8.43 -19.12 -13.44
C MET A 46 7.28 -18.25 -12.92
N HIS A 47 7.43 -17.57 -11.78
CA HIS A 47 6.34 -16.82 -11.13
C HIS A 47 6.21 -15.34 -11.52
N PHE A 48 7.09 -14.80 -12.37
CA PHE A 48 7.10 -13.37 -12.73
C PHE A 48 6.61 -13.02 -14.14
N SER A 49 6.23 -14.00 -14.96
CA SER A 49 5.68 -13.75 -16.29
C SER A 49 4.19 -13.41 -16.20
N GLN A 50 3.86 -12.13 -15.98
CA GLN A 50 2.52 -11.62 -16.29
C GLN A 50 2.21 -11.95 -17.76
N SER A 51 1.10 -12.65 -18.00
CA SER A 51 0.73 -13.04 -19.35
C SER A 51 0.48 -11.79 -20.21
N PRO A 52 0.90 -11.76 -21.48
CA PRO A 52 0.77 -10.60 -22.36
C PRO A 52 -0.69 -10.13 -22.53
N LYS A 53 -1.65 -11.04 -22.34
CA LYS A 53 -3.09 -10.74 -22.33
C LYS A 53 -3.49 -9.79 -21.19
N LYS A 54 -2.95 -9.99 -19.97
CA LYS A 54 -3.25 -9.12 -18.82
C LYS A 54 -2.63 -7.72 -18.98
N ALA A 55 -1.45 -7.63 -19.58
CA ALA A 55 -0.81 -6.35 -19.86
C ALA A 55 -1.62 -5.53 -20.88
N GLN A 56 -2.18 -6.19 -21.90
CA GLN A 56 -3.03 -5.55 -22.91
C GLN A 56 -4.36 -5.05 -22.33
N GLU A 57 -5.01 -5.84 -21.46
CA GLU A 57 -6.23 -5.44 -20.76
C GLU A 57 -5.99 -4.26 -19.80
N LEU A 58 -4.85 -4.26 -19.10
CA LEU A 58 -4.45 -3.17 -18.24
C LEU A 58 -4.24 -1.87 -19.03
N GLU A 59 -3.51 -1.92 -20.14
CA GLU A 59 -3.26 -0.75 -20.98
C GLU A 59 -4.56 -0.22 -21.60
N ALA A 60 -5.48 -1.10 -21.99
CA ALA A 60 -6.81 -0.69 -22.45
C ALA A 60 -7.58 0.06 -21.33
N GLY A 61 -7.58 -0.46 -20.10
CA GLY A 61 -8.20 0.19 -18.94
C GLY A 61 -7.58 1.55 -18.61
N LEU A 62 -6.26 1.66 -18.67
CA LEU A 62 -5.56 2.93 -18.45
C LEU A 62 -5.87 3.96 -19.54
N ASN A 63 -6.04 3.52 -20.80
CA ASN A 63 -6.43 4.42 -21.88
C ASN A 63 -7.86 4.95 -21.74
N VAL A 64 -8.79 4.13 -21.24
CA VAL A 64 -10.16 4.61 -20.88
C VAL A 64 -10.05 5.72 -19.83
N LEU A 65 -9.30 5.49 -18.75
CA LEU A 65 -9.17 6.46 -17.66
C LEU A 65 -8.52 7.78 -18.12
N ARG A 66 -7.49 7.72 -18.97
CA ARG A 66 -6.87 8.92 -19.56
C ARG A 66 -7.85 9.70 -20.44
N ASN A 67 -8.72 9.00 -21.18
CA ASN A 67 -9.71 9.64 -22.04
C ASN A 67 -10.85 10.28 -21.22
N ASP A 68 -11.29 9.63 -20.16
CA ASP A 68 -12.33 10.18 -19.28
C ASP A 68 -11.84 11.43 -18.56
N TYR A 69 -10.60 11.42 -18.05
CA TYR A 69 -9.99 12.62 -17.47
C TYR A 69 -9.88 13.77 -18.48
N LYS A 70 -9.46 13.50 -19.73
CA LYS A 70 -9.44 14.52 -20.79
C LYS A 70 -10.82 15.09 -21.08
N ARG A 71 -11.86 14.24 -21.08
CA ARG A 71 -13.25 14.64 -21.30
C ARG A 71 -13.75 15.54 -20.18
N GLU A 72 -13.49 15.15 -18.93
CA GLU A 72 -13.86 15.91 -17.73
C GLU A 72 -13.20 17.29 -17.71
N GLN A 73 -11.91 17.37 -18.07
CA GLN A 73 -11.21 18.66 -18.17
C GLN A 73 -11.75 19.56 -19.29
N LEU A 74 -12.28 18.99 -20.37
CA LEU A 74 -12.95 19.76 -21.43
C LEU A 74 -14.34 20.23 -21.02
N THR A 75 -15.09 19.45 -20.22
CA THR A 75 -16.39 19.88 -19.69
C THR A 75 -16.24 20.97 -18.63
N LEU A 76 -15.27 20.83 -17.72
CA LEU A 76 -14.94 21.86 -16.72
C LEU A 76 -14.56 23.20 -17.37
N ARG A 77 -13.85 23.18 -18.50
CA ARG A 77 -13.53 24.40 -19.26
C ARG A 77 -14.68 24.93 -20.10
N LYS A 78 -15.67 24.11 -20.45
CA LYS A 78 -16.90 24.56 -21.13
C LYS A 78 -17.88 25.21 -20.17
N ASP A 79 -17.91 24.79 -18.91
CA ASP A 79 -18.75 25.40 -17.88
C ASP A 79 -18.22 26.78 -17.43
N GLU A 80 -17.00 27.17 -17.81
CA GLU A 80 -16.44 28.52 -17.64
C GLU A 80 -16.82 29.49 -18.78
N GLU A 81 -17.35 29.00 -19.90
CA GLU A 81 -17.91 29.86 -20.96
C GLU A 81 -19.38 30.15 -20.66
N TYR A 82 -19.56 31.00 -19.65
CA TYR A 82 -20.82 31.63 -19.23
C TYR A 82 -21.58 32.21 -20.43
N ASP A 83 -22.70 31.57 -20.81
CA ASP A 83 -23.67 32.14 -21.75
C ASP A 83 -24.48 33.23 -21.02
N PRO A 84 -24.33 34.53 -21.35
CA PRO A 84 -24.94 35.62 -20.59
C PRO A 84 -26.39 35.90 -21.02
N ILE A 85 -27.18 34.88 -21.40
CA ILE A 85 -28.54 35.06 -21.94
C ILE A 85 -29.66 34.47 -21.08
N GLU A 86 -29.39 33.78 -19.95
CA GLU A 86 -30.47 33.34 -19.03
C GLU A 86 -30.75 34.29 -17.85
N ALA A 87 -30.43 35.58 -18.02
CA ALA A 87 -30.66 36.62 -17.02
C ALA A 87 -32.10 37.18 -16.96
N GLN A 88 -33.11 36.57 -17.59
CA GLN A 88 -34.48 37.11 -17.59
C GLN A 88 -35.57 36.05 -17.52
N GLU A 89 -35.75 35.42 -16.36
CA GLU A 89 -37.10 35.04 -15.93
C GLU A 89 -37.27 35.30 -14.42
N ILE A 90 -37.53 36.58 -14.11
CA ILE A 90 -37.87 37.06 -12.78
C ILE A 90 -39.24 36.49 -12.41
N LYS A 91 -39.27 35.34 -11.74
CA LYS A 91 -40.45 34.91 -10.99
C LYS A 91 -40.44 35.60 -9.63
N SER A 92 -41.13 36.73 -9.59
CA SER A 92 -41.63 37.35 -8.36
C SER A 92 -42.33 36.29 -7.51
N SER A 93 -41.79 36.02 -6.33
CA SER A 93 -42.51 35.46 -5.19
C SER A 93 -41.82 35.98 -3.94
N ALA A 94 -42.50 36.88 -3.24
CA ALA A 94 -42.06 37.48 -2.00
C ALA A 94 -41.56 36.41 -1.01
N SER A 95 -40.27 36.43 -0.67
CA SER A 95 -39.73 35.71 0.47
C SER A 95 -38.71 36.59 1.16
N THR A 96 -39.17 37.31 2.18
CA THR A 96 -38.33 38.04 3.11
C THR A 96 -37.60 37.02 3.98
N LYS A 97 -36.49 36.47 3.48
CA LYS A 97 -35.51 35.77 4.33
C LYS A 97 -34.56 36.82 4.90
N THR A 98 -34.57 36.95 6.22
CA THR A 98 -33.71 37.80 7.02
C THR A 98 -32.23 37.47 6.79
N ILE A 99 -31.45 38.47 6.36
CA ILE A 99 -29.98 38.44 6.18
C ILE A 99 -29.28 38.46 7.55
N GLN A 100 -29.52 37.44 8.37
CA GLN A 100 -28.88 37.29 9.68
C GLN A 100 -28.26 35.90 9.91
N GLU A 101 -28.56 34.91 9.06
CA GLU A 101 -28.06 33.53 9.21
C GLU A 101 -26.75 33.23 8.45
N GLU A 102 -26.22 34.15 7.64
CA GLU A 102 -25.04 33.87 6.79
C GLU A 102 -23.74 33.78 7.60
N LYS A 103 -23.66 34.41 8.79
CA LYS A 103 -22.46 34.39 9.63
C LYS A 103 -22.26 33.07 10.41
N ASP A 104 -23.32 32.35 10.73
CA ASP A 104 -23.24 31.14 11.56
C ASP A 104 -22.95 29.88 10.72
N GLN A 105 -23.22 29.92 9.41
CA GLN A 105 -22.92 28.81 8.48
C GLN A 105 -21.42 28.66 8.22
N ASP A 106 -20.66 29.77 8.22
CA ASP A 106 -19.20 29.77 8.04
C ASP A 106 -18.45 29.08 9.20
N GLU A 107 -19.12 28.86 10.32
CA GLU A 107 -18.56 28.18 11.49
C GLU A 107 -18.67 26.65 11.39
N TYR A 108 -19.66 26.13 10.66
CA TYR A 108 -19.89 24.70 10.48
C TYR A 108 -19.01 24.10 9.38
N LEU A 109 -18.38 22.98 9.69
CA LEU A 109 -17.56 22.23 8.74
C LEU A 109 -18.37 21.13 8.05
N THR A 110 -18.23 21.05 6.74
CA THR A 110 -18.75 19.93 5.97
C THR A 110 -18.09 18.61 6.40
N LYS A 111 -18.74 17.48 6.10
CA LYS A 111 -18.16 16.14 6.39
C LYS A 111 -16.80 15.98 5.71
N SER A 112 -16.69 16.40 4.45
CA SER A 112 -15.47 16.28 3.65
C SER A 112 -14.34 17.15 4.21
N GLN A 113 -14.62 18.37 4.65
CA GLN A 113 -13.61 19.23 5.31
C GLN A 113 -13.09 18.60 6.61
N ARG A 114 -13.98 18.06 7.44
CA ARG A 114 -13.59 17.37 8.68
C ARG A 114 -12.74 16.14 8.39
N LEU A 115 -13.16 15.33 7.40
CA LEU A 115 -12.43 14.15 6.99
C LEU A 115 -11.05 14.51 6.44
N PHE A 116 -10.98 15.51 5.56
CA PHE A 116 -9.73 15.99 4.96
C PHE A 116 -8.69 16.34 6.02
N VAL A 117 -9.06 17.11 7.05
CA VAL A 117 -8.12 17.48 8.12
C VAL A 117 -7.73 16.27 8.96
N LEU A 118 -8.70 15.48 9.42
CA LEU A 118 -8.45 14.33 10.30
C LEU A 118 -7.66 13.21 9.60
N GLU A 119 -7.76 13.10 8.28
CA GLU A 119 -7.06 12.11 7.47
C GLU A 119 -5.54 12.30 7.47
N PHE A 120 -5.00 13.47 7.83
CA PHE A 120 -3.55 13.65 7.95
C PHE A 120 -2.96 13.12 9.27
N PHE A 121 -3.81 12.83 10.27
CA PHE A 121 -3.33 12.36 11.56
C PHE A 121 -3.00 10.86 11.55
N THR A 122 -2.03 10.48 12.37
CA THR A 122 -1.68 9.08 12.62
C THR A 122 -2.77 8.41 13.48
N ILE A 123 -2.84 7.08 13.44
CA ILE A 123 -3.75 6.31 14.31
C ILE A 123 -3.50 6.63 15.79
N SER A 124 -2.23 6.76 16.19
CA SER A 124 -1.85 7.10 17.56
C SER A 124 -2.34 8.50 17.95
N ALA A 125 -2.18 9.49 17.07
CA ALA A 125 -2.66 10.85 17.33
C ALA A 125 -4.19 10.91 17.41
N LEU A 126 -4.91 10.23 16.50
CA LEU A 126 -6.37 10.17 16.56
C LEU A 126 -6.88 9.55 17.87
N ARG A 127 -6.15 8.57 18.41
CA ARG A 127 -6.48 7.93 19.70
C ARG A 127 -6.17 8.80 20.91
N SER A 128 -5.15 9.67 20.83
CA SER A 128 -4.79 10.57 21.93
C SER A 128 -5.70 11.78 22.06
N MET A 129 -6.48 12.12 21.01
CA MET A 129 -7.45 13.21 21.08
C MET A 129 -8.49 12.93 22.17
N HIS A 130 -8.50 13.68 23.27
CA HIS A 130 -9.35 13.38 24.44
C HIS A 130 -10.81 13.81 24.30
N ASN A 131 -11.15 14.59 23.26
CA ASN A 131 -12.51 15.14 23.06
C ASN A 131 -13.49 14.17 22.35
N TRP A 132 -13.36 12.86 22.57
CA TRP A 132 -14.33 11.84 22.12
C TRP A 132 -15.72 11.95 22.79
N LYS A 133 -16.02 13.07 23.47
CA LYS A 133 -17.24 13.31 24.28
C LYS A 133 -17.50 12.18 25.28
N GLY A 134 -16.44 11.74 25.97
CA GLY A 134 -16.51 10.63 26.93
C GLY A 134 -16.65 9.24 26.30
N ARG A 135 -16.40 9.10 24.99
CA ARG A 135 -16.31 7.79 24.32
C ARG A 135 -14.86 7.33 24.26
N THR A 136 -14.63 6.03 24.35
CA THR A 136 -13.35 5.45 23.98
C THR A 136 -13.25 5.48 22.45
N PRO A 137 -12.11 5.84 21.84
CA PRO A 137 -11.90 5.63 20.40
C PRO A 137 -12.12 4.15 20.05
N ILE A 138 -13.21 3.85 19.32
CA ILE A 138 -13.54 2.48 18.90
C ILE A 138 -13.00 2.27 17.49
N GLY A 139 -12.15 1.25 17.31
CA GLY A 139 -11.63 0.87 16.01
C GLY A 139 -10.15 0.48 16.05
N SER A 140 -9.80 -0.57 15.32
CA SER A 140 -8.41 -1.02 15.16
C SER A 140 -7.70 -0.33 14.01
N ASN A 141 -8.45 0.14 13.00
CA ASN A 141 -7.92 0.79 11.80
C ASN A 141 -8.27 2.29 11.76
N LYS A 142 -7.57 3.03 10.89
CA LYS A 142 -7.77 4.47 10.72
C LYS A 142 -9.19 4.84 10.28
N ARG A 143 -9.80 4.03 9.41
CA ARG A 143 -11.14 4.29 8.86
C ARG A 143 -12.20 4.29 9.96
N ASP A 144 -12.13 3.33 10.88
CA ASP A 144 -13.07 3.19 12.00
C ASP A 144 -12.94 4.37 12.97
N LEU A 145 -11.71 4.80 13.25
CA LEU A 145 -11.44 6.00 14.04
C LEU A 145 -11.99 7.25 13.37
N LEU A 146 -11.81 7.41 12.06
CA LEU A 146 -12.37 8.56 11.33
C LEU A 146 -13.92 8.52 11.31
N MET A 147 -14.52 7.35 11.13
CA MET A 147 -15.97 7.18 11.17
C MET A 147 -16.57 7.56 12.52
N THR A 148 -15.83 7.37 13.61
CA THR A 148 -16.26 7.72 14.96
C THR A 148 -15.92 9.16 15.34
N ALA A 149 -14.81 9.72 14.84
CA ALA A 149 -14.37 11.09 15.14
C ALA A 149 -15.15 12.16 14.35
N VAL A 150 -15.33 11.96 13.04
CA VAL A 150 -15.95 12.94 12.13
C VAL A 150 -17.35 13.39 12.59
N PRO A 151 -18.23 12.55 13.16
CA PRO A 151 -19.53 12.98 13.67
C PRO A 151 -19.47 13.83 14.95
N LEU A 152 -18.37 13.75 15.72
CA LEU A 152 -18.23 14.47 16.99
C LEU A 152 -17.88 15.95 16.79
N ILE A 153 -17.20 16.24 15.69
CA ILE A 153 -16.77 17.57 15.28
C ILE A 153 -17.80 18.14 14.32
N LYS A 154 -18.34 19.32 14.58
CA LYS A 154 -19.28 20.01 13.69
C LYS A 154 -18.75 21.38 13.27
N THR A 155 -18.04 22.07 14.16
CA THR A 155 -17.54 23.42 13.92
C THR A 155 -16.02 23.48 13.85
N LYS A 156 -15.49 24.59 13.34
CA LYS A 156 -14.05 24.88 13.34
C LYS A 156 -13.46 24.83 14.75
N THR A 157 -14.13 25.45 15.72
CA THR A 157 -13.72 25.46 17.14
C THR A 157 -13.61 24.03 17.68
N GLN A 158 -14.62 23.20 17.44
CA GLN A 158 -14.58 21.79 17.86
C GLN A 158 -13.47 21.00 17.19
N LEU A 159 -13.11 21.31 15.94
CA LEU A 159 -12.01 20.67 15.25
C LEU A 159 -10.67 21.05 15.90
N ILE A 160 -10.47 22.33 16.20
CA ILE A 160 -9.27 22.84 16.86
C ILE A 160 -9.15 22.23 18.26
N ASP A 161 -10.21 22.30 19.08
CA ASP A 161 -10.23 21.70 20.42
C ASP A 161 -9.94 20.19 20.36
N PHE A 162 -10.50 19.49 19.38
CA PHE A 162 -10.24 18.07 19.18
C PHE A 162 -8.79 17.78 18.76
N ILE A 163 -8.15 18.62 17.95
CA ILE A 163 -6.74 18.42 17.56
C ILE A 163 -5.79 18.78 18.70
N LEU A 164 -5.99 19.92 19.35
CA LEU A 164 -5.17 20.36 20.49
C LEU A 164 -5.25 19.37 21.65
N SER A 165 -6.37 18.66 21.76
CA SER A 165 -6.55 17.57 22.73
C SER A 165 -5.57 16.40 22.57
N ALA A 166 -4.95 16.24 21.39
CA ALA A 166 -3.95 15.21 21.12
C ALA A 166 -2.51 15.64 21.40
N CYS A 167 -2.26 16.93 21.63
CA CYS A 167 -0.95 17.39 22.05
C CYS A 167 -0.70 16.91 23.48
N PRO A 168 0.43 16.21 23.75
CA PRO A 168 0.82 15.94 25.12
C PRO A 168 1.00 17.29 25.82
N ASP A 169 0.46 17.43 27.03
CA ASP A 169 0.86 18.51 27.91
C ASP A 169 2.38 18.34 28.12
N GLU A 170 3.20 19.23 27.56
CA GLU A 170 4.61 19.30 27.93
C GLU A 170 4.67 19.66 29.43
N ILE A 171 4.83 18.65 30.28
CA ILE A 171 5.14 18.77 31.71
C ILE A 171 6.37 17.93 32.01
#